data_AF-A0A0D0E2G5-F1
#
_entry.id   AF-A0A0D0E2G5-F1
#
_cell.length_a   1.000
_cell.length_b   1.000
_cell.length_c   1.000
_cell.angle_alpha   90.00
_cell.angle_beta   90.00
_cell.angle_gamma   90.00
#
_symmetry.space_group_name_H-M   'P 1'
#
loop_
_entity.id
_entity.type
_entity.pdbx_description
1 polymer ?
#
loop_
_entity_poly.entity_id
_entity_poly.type
_entity_poly.pdbx_seq_one_letter_code
_entity_poly.pdbx_strand_id
1 'polypeptide(L)'
;MTSPPHTVQFPQWAQADNSFSHSPASAEASTSTDGQFQSSYAIPHGASTDPSIRNNILCDGHFVDEESLNTALQKPDKQLHVYECSWDLAHSPCGMWIEGDQSSVADHLSLFHGFKGGEVAMRCLWRDCPKPHMKGTSIARHVVTHIGFRVKCHTCKHEFARVDACNRAHSRSGCPGVGRPMYGDLQRVLDARKVDLSLRPSKKRRTDDCA
;
A
#
# COMPACT_ATOMS: atom_id res chain seq x y z
N MET A 1 -25.47 -10.00 39.80
CA MET A 1 -25.81 -10.55 38.47
C MET A 1 -24.91 -9.88 37.45
N THR A 2 -23.77 -10.50 37.14
CA THR A 2 -22.74 -9.97 36.23
C THR A 2 -22.57 -10.98 35.10
N SER A 3 -22.93 -10.57 33.88
CA SER A 3 -22.81 -11.38 32.67
C SER A 3 -21.34 -11.57 32.27
N PRO A 4 -20.95 -12.73 31.71
CA PRO A 4 -19.59 -12.95 31.22
C PRO A 4 -19.37 -12.29 29.84
N PRO A 5 -18.11 -11.97 29.47
CA PRO A 5 -17.79 -11.35 28.19
C PRO A 5 -17.85 -12.36 27.03
N HIS A 6 -18.38 -11.90 25.90
CA HIS A 6 -18.42 -12.64 24.64
C HIS A 6 -17.01 -12.79 24.05
N THR A 7 -16.57 -14.04 23.87
CA THR A 7 -15.37 -14.39 23.09
C THR A 7 -15.69 -14.22 21.61
N VAL A 8 -15.01 -13.29 20.93
CA VAL A 8 -15.07 -13.14 19.48
C VAL A 8 -14.24 -14.24 18.84
N GLN A 9 -14.91 -15.18 18.17
CA GLN A 9 -14.30 -16.30 17.49
C GLN A 9 -14.03 -15.93 16.02
N PHE A 10 -12.76 -15.78 15.65
CA PHE A 10 -12.34 -15.50 14.28
C PHE A 10 -12.43 -16.75 13.38
N PRO A 11 -12.71 -16.61 12.07
CA PRO A 11 -12.81 -17.74 11.16
C PRO A 11 -11.46 -18.44 10.90
N GLN A 12 -11.51 -19.78 10.84
CA GLN A 12 -10.40 -20.74 10.91
C GLN A 12 -9.43 -20.74 9.71
N TRP A 13 -9.67 -19.97 8.65
CA TRP A 13 -8.80 -19.94 7.46
C TRP A 13 -7.57 -19.02 7.63
N ALA A 14 -7.44 -18.31 8.74
CA ALA A 14 -6.28 -17.45 9.04
C ALA A 14 -5.04 -18.20 9.58
N GLN A 15 -5.10 -19.53 9.69
CA GLN A 15 -3.95 -20.35 10.06
C GLN A 15 -3.23 -20.81 8.80
N ALA A 16 -2.22 -20.03 8.38
CA ALA A 16 -1.20 -20.53 7.48
C ALA A 16 -0.14 -21.24 8.34
N ASP A 17 -0.09 -22.57 8.20
CA ASP A 17 0.95 -23.43 8.77
C ASP A 17 2.33 -22.95 8.35
N ASN A 18 3.03 -22.32 9.30
CA ASN A 18 4.45 -22.01 9.21
C ASN A 18 5.23 -23.24 9.70
N SER A 19 5.34 -24.24 8.83
CA SER A 19 6.18 -25.42 9.07
C SER A 19 7.24 -25.51 7.97
N PHE A 20 8.36 -24.83 8.19
CA PHE A 20 9.63 -25.22 7.56
C PHE A 20 10.70 -25.31 8.64
N SER A 21 11.13 -26.55 8.84
CA SER A 21 12.04 -27.03 9.86
C SER A 21 13.44 -26.44 9.71
N HIS A 22 14.04 -26.06 10.84
CA HIS A 22 15.48 -25.85 10.96
C HIS A 22 16.21 -27.20 11.02
N SER A 23 17.40 -27.27 10.42
CA SER A 23 18.54 -28.00 10.99
C SER A 23 19.88 -27.44 10.48
N PRO A 24 20.96 -27.53 11.29
CA PRO A 24 22.18 -26.73 11.13
C PRO A 24 23.39 -27.53 10.63
N ALA A 25 24.41 -26.84 10.08
CA ALA A 25 25.80 -27.30 10.00
C ALA A 25 26.72 -26.08 9.85
N SER A 26 27.51 -25.76 10.89
CA SER A 26 28.99 -25.87 10.97
C SER A 26 29.71 -24.90 10.02
N ALA A 27 30.23 -23.75 10.47
CA ALA A 27 31.40 -23.50 11.31
C ALA A 27 32.73 -23.83 10.61
N GLU A 28 33.33 -22.81 9.98
CA GLU A 28 34.75 -22.78 9.61
C GLU A 28 35.26 -21.36 9.93
N ALA A 29 36.16 -21.27 10.90
CA ALA A 29 36.81 -20.04 11.32
C ALA A 29 37.97 -19.69 10.38
N SER A 30 38.23 -18.40 10.16
CA SER A 30 39.57 -17.91 9.81
C SER A 30 39.75 -16.48 10.30
N THR A 31 40.90 -16.32 10.93
CA THR A 31 41.44 -15.24 11.75
C THR A 31 42.03 -14.07 10.96
N SER A 32 42.19 -12.94 11.66
CA SER A 32 43.15 -11.84 11.40
C SER A 32 42.74 -10.87 10.28
N THR A 33 42.89 -9.54 10.36
CA THR A 33 43.85 -8.65 11.07
C THR A 33 43.24 -7.26 11.28
N ASP A 34 43.83 -6.53 12.24
CA ASP A 34 43.78 -5.08 12.48
C ASP A 34 43.57 -4.15 11.28
N GLY A 35 42.85 -3.05 11.51
CA GLY A 35 42.68 -1.98 10.54
C GLY A 35 41.83 -0.82 11.08
N GLN A 36 42.32 -0.16 12.12
CA GLN A 36 41.78 1.09 12.65
C GLN A 36 41.98 2.20 11.59
N PHE A 37 40.91 2.63 10.91
CA PHE A 37 40.90 3.89 10.17
C PHE A 37 39.58 4.62 10.42
N GLN A 38 39.65 5.65 11.27
CA GLN A 38 38.62 6.66 11.41
C GLN A 38 38.44 7.34 10.05
N SER A 39 37.29 7.11 9.43
CA SER A 39 36.92 7.83 8.22
C SER A 39 35.70 8.69 8.49
N SER A 40 36.01 9.94 8.87
CA SER A 40 35.10 11.05 8.97
C SER A 40 34.60 11.44 7.58
N TYR A 41 33.52 10.80 7.12
CA TYR A 41 32.71 11.33 6.05
C TYR A 41 31.49 11.99 6.68
N ALA A 42 31.58 13.30 6.87
CA ALA A 42 30.42 14.15 6.98
C ALA A 42 29.59 13.97 5.70
N ILE A 43 28.50 13.21 5.78
CA ILE A 43 27.52 13.14 4.70
C ILE A 43 26.84 14.53 4.66
N PRO A 44 26.88 15.25 3.53
CA PRO A 44 26.16 16.50 3.41
C PRO A 44 24.67 16.22 3.58
N HIS A 45 24.06 16.82 4.60
CA HIS A 45 22.63 17.07 4.65
C HIS A 45 22.28 18.00 3.49
N GLY A 46 22.04 17.42 2.31
CA GLY A 46 21.96 18.18 1.07
C GLY A 46 21.24 17.41 -0.03
N ALA A 47 20.21 16.64 0.30
CA ALA A 47 19.21 16.23 -0.67
C ALA A 47 17.89 16.88 -0.26
N SER A 48 17.76 18.15 -0.63
CA SER A 48 16.46 18.80 -0.74
C SER A 48 15.66 18.06 -1.81
N THR A 49 14.98 16.97 -1.43
CA THR A 49 13.82 16.52 -2.18
C THR A 49 12.78 17.60 -2.00
N ASP A 50 12.73 18.58 -2.88
CA ASP A 50 11.62 19.51 -2.90
C ASP A 50 10.36 18.72 -3.30
N PRO A 51 9.43 18.42 -2.37
CA PRO A 51 8.20 17.69 -2.65
C PRO A 51 7.11 18.62 -3.20
N SER A 52 7.44 19.87 -3.52
CA SER A 52 6.58 20.89 -4.12
C SER A 52 5.99 20.37 -5.43
N ILE A 53 4.72 20.01 -5.58
CA ILE A 53 3.51 20.14 -4.76
C ILE A 53 2.75 18.85 -5.08
N ARG A 54 2.56 17.97 -4.10
CA ARG A 54 1.87 16.69 -4.28
C ARG A 54 0.36 16.97 -4.35
N ASN A 55 -0.25 16.68 -5.48
CA ASN A 55 -1.64 17.04 -5.76
C ASN A 55 -2.58 15.95 -5.23
N ASN A 56 -3.01 16.05 -3.98
CA ASN A 56 -4.28 15.46 -3.62
C ASN A 56 -5.39 16.26 -4.32
N ILE A 57 -6.30 15.58 -4.99
CA ILE A 57 -7.41 16.22 -5.70
C ILE A 57 -8.68 15.96 -4.91
N LEU A 58 -9.47 17.00 -4.67
CA LEU A 58 -10.80 16.85 -4.09
C LEU A 58 -11.77 16.39 -5.19
N CYS A 59 -12.19 15.13 -5.11
CA CYS A 59 -13.15 14.51 -6.02
C CYS A 59 -14.38 14.09 -5.23
N ASP A 60 -15.54 14.66 -5.55
CA ASP A 60 -16.81 14.38 -4.86
C ASP A 60 -16.71 14.52 -3.32
N GLY A 61 -15.93 15.50 -2.85
CA GLY A 61 -15.68 15.75 -1.41
C GLY A 61 -14.59 14.87 -0.77
N HIS A 62 -13.87 14.07 -1.56
CA HIS A 62 -12.84 13.15 -1.08
C HIS A 62 -11.47 13.45 -1.68
N PHE A 63 -10.43 13.47 -0.85
CA PHE A 63 -9.06 13.59 -1.33
C PHE A 63 -8.60 12.28 -1.95
N VAL A 64 -8.32 12.29 -3.24
CA VAL A 64 -7.81 11.16 -4.02
C VAL A 64 -6.46 11.49 -4.63
N ASP A 65 -5.73 10.44 -5.00
CA ASP A 65 -4.55 10.54 -5.84
C ASP A 65 -4.92 11.05 -7.26
N GLU A 66 -4.15 12.01 -7.79
CA GLU A 66 -4.34 12.57 -9.14
C GLU A 66 -4.20 11.51 -10.24
N GLU A 67 -3.27 10.58 -10.12
CA GLU A 67 -3.06 9.49 -11.09
C GLU A 67 -4.26 8.54 -11.13
N SER A 68 -4.81 8.18 -9.96
CA SER A 68 -6.03 7.38 -9.86
C SER A 68 -7.22 8.08 -10.51
N LEU A 69 -7.37 9.38 -10.28
CA LEU A 69 -8.40 10.18 -10.91
C LEU A 69 -8.25 10.25 -12.43
N ASN A 70 -7.03 10.50 -12.92
CA ASN A 70 -6.73 10.54 -14.35
C ASN A 70 -7.01 9.19 -15.02
N THR A 71 -6.67 8.08 -14.35
CA THR A 71 -6.96 6.73 -14.82
C THR A 71 -8.47 6.49 -14.91
N ALA A 72 -9.25 6.91 -13.90
CA ALA A 72 -10.71 6.82 -13.95
C ALA A 72 -11.31 7.69 -15.06
N LEU A 73 -10.76 8.88 -15.32
CA LEU A 73 -11.17 9.75 -16.42
C LEU A 73 -10.95 9.14 -17.81
N GLN A 74 -10.11 8.10 -17.95
CA GLN A 74 -9.98 7.36 -19.23
C GLN A 74 -11.01 6.24 -19.37
N LYS A 75 -11.60 5.76 -18.27
CA LYS A 75 -12.62 4.69 -18.30
C LYS A 75 -13.93 5.21 -18.93
N PRO A 76 -14.75 4.35 -19.56
CA PRO A 76 -16.01 4.77 -20.17
C PRO A 76 -17.06 5.24 -19.14
N ASP A 77 -17.06 4.64 -17.96
CA ASP A 77 -17.97 4.95 -16.84
C ASP A 77 -17.56 6.20 -16.04
N LYS A 78 -16.29 6.62 -16.16
CA LYS A 78 -15.67 7.70 -15.37
C LYS A 78 -15.81 7.45 -13.86
N GLN A 79 -15.85 6.18 -13.44
CA GLN A 79 -16.00 5.80 -12.04
C GLN A 79 -14.64 5.47 -11.41
N LEU A 80 -14.41 6.03 -10.23
CA LEU A 80 -13.24 5.78 -9.42
C LEU A 80 -13.63 4.97 -8.18
N HIS A 81 -13.01 3.81 -8.06
CA HIS A 81 -13.30 2.78 -7.07
C HIS A 81 -12.23 2.83 -5.97
N VAL A 82 -12.54 3.45 -4.84
CA VAL A 82 -11.55 3.81 -3.82
C VAL A 82 -11.93 3.37 -2.41
N TYR A 83 -10.93 3.33 -1.54
CA TYR A 83 -11.02 2.91 -0.16
C TYR A 83 -10.33 3.92 0.75
N GLU A 84 -10.85 4.12 1.95
CA GLU A 84 -10.27 5.04 2.91
C GLU A 84 -8.94 4.49 3.45
N CYS A 85 -7.88 5.29 3.34
CA CYS A 85 -6.60 4.98 3.95
C CYS A 85 -6.68 5.18 5.46
N SER A 86 -6.59 4.09 6.22
CA SER A 86 -6.54 4.09 7.68
C SER A 86 -5.12 3.91 8.22
N TRP A 87 -4.12 4.33 7.45
CA TRP A 87 -2.74 4.38 7.90
C TRP A 87 -2.60 5.51 8.93
N ASP A 88 -2.20 5.15 10.15
CA ASP A 88 -2.12 6.05 11.30
C ASP A 88 -0.66 6.50 11.53
N LEU A 89 -0.39 7.76 11.22
CA LEU A 89 0.87 8.41 11.58
C LEU A 89 0.65 9.24 12.84
N ALA A 90 1.16 8.75 13.98
CA ALA A 90 1.14 9.46 15.25
C ALA A 90 -0.27 9.91 15.72
N HIS A 91 -1.25 9.00 15.63
CA HIS A 91 -2.65 9.23 16.01
C HIS A 91 -3.42 10.17 15.08
N SER A 92 -2.91 10.38 13.86
CA SER A 92 -3.58 11.14 12.82
C SER A 92 -3.94 10.23 11.65
N PRO A 93 -5.24 10.07 11.33
CA PRO A 93 -5.65 9.28 10.18
C PRO A 93 -5.25 9.99 8.88
N CYS A 94 -4.84 9.22 7.87
CA CYS A 94 -4.50 9.75 6.55
C CYS A 94 -5.67 10.53 5.90
N GLY A 95 -6.89 9.97 5.92
CA GLY A 95 -8.10 10.61 5.37
C GLY A 95 -8.16 10.66 3.83
N MET A 96 -7.15 10.14 3.14
CA MET A 96 -7.17 10.01 1.68
C MET A 96 -7.86 8.73 1.23
N TRP A 97 -8.34 8.76 -0.01
CA TRP A 97 -9.04 7.66 -0.67
C TRP A 97 -8.18 7.11 -1.79
N ILE A 98 -7.88 5.81 -1.74
CA ILE A 98 -6.89 5.13 -2.59
C ILE A 98 -7.51 3.98 -3.35
N GLU A 99 -6.99 3.68 -4.54
CA GLU A 99 -7.35 2.45 -5.25
C GLU A 99 -6.86 1.21 -4.47
N GLY A 100 -7.60 0.11 -4.59
CA GLY A 100 -7.40 -1.06 -3.73
C GLY A 100 -6.31 -2.03 -4.17
N ASP A 101 -5.71 -1.84 -5.35
CA ASP A 101 -4.66 -2.73 -5.84
C ASP A 101 -3.31 -2.50 -5.16
N GLN A 102 -2.42 -3.48 -5.27
CA GLN A 102 -1.14 -3.48 -4.56
C GLN A 102 -0.22 -2.34 -5.01
N SER A 103 -0.26 -1.94 -6.28
CA SER A 103 0.62 -0.90 -6.82
C SER A 103 0.19 0.46 -6.30
N SER A 104 -1.09 0.81 -6.46
CA SER A 104 -1.63 2.07 -5.93
C SER A 104 -1.45 2.20 -4.43
N VAL A 105 -1.60 1.11 -3.66
CA VAL A 105 -1.29 1.12 -2.22
C VAL A 105 0.20 1.38 -1.97
N ALA A 106 1.11 0.71 -2.69
CA ALA A 106 2.55 0.91 -2.51
C ALA A 106 2.97 2.35 -2.82
N ASP A 107 2.45 2.90 -3.93
CA ASP A 107 2.72 4.26 -4.36
C ASP A 107 2.18 5.25 -3.33
N HIS A 108 0.94 5.05 -2.85
CA HIS A 108 0.37 5.88 -1.79
C HIS A 108 1.22 5.86 -0.50
N LEU A 109 1.63 4.68 -0.04
CA LEU A 109 2.48 4.55 1.16
C LEU A 109 3.80 5.32 0.97
N SER A 110 4.42 5.20 -0.20
CA SER A 110 5.66 5.90 -0.53
C SER A 110 5.47 7.42 -0.57
N LEU A 111 4.43 7.88 -1.27
CA LEU A 111 4.17 9.30 -1.56
C LEU A 111 3.61 10.06 -0.37
N PHE A 112 2.74 9.46 0.43
CA PHE A 112 2.03 10.17 1.51
C PHE A 112 2.51 9.81 2.91
N HIS A 113 3.14 8.64 3.07
CA HIS A 113 3.64 8.17 4.37
C HIS A 113 5.16 8.04 4.43
N GLY A 114 5.87 8.45 3.37
CA GLY A 114 7.33 8.37 3.30
C GLY A 114 7.85 6.94 3.38
N PHE A 115 6.99 5.96 3.09
CA PHE A 115 7.32 4.56 3.23
C PHE A 115 8.27 4.14 2.11
N LYS A 116 9.52 3.90 2.45
CA LYS A 116 10.51 3.31 1.54
C LYS A 116 10.56 1.81 1.82
N GLY A 117 10.14 1.02 0.83
CA GLY A 117 10.26 -0.44 0.88
C GLY A 117 11.68 -0.91 1.22
N GLY A 118 11.81 -2.14 1.67
CA GLY A 118 13.12 -2.71 2.01
C GLY A 118 13.03 -4.06 2.70
N GLU A 119 14.20 -4.61 3.02
CA GLU A 119 14.33 -5.88 3.75
C GLU A 119 14.17 -5.72 5.26
N VAL A 120 14.25 -4.48 5.75
CA VAL A 120 14.10 -4.16 7.17
C VAL A 120 12.71 -4.54 7.65
N ALA A 121 12.67 -5.22 8.80
CA ALA A 121 11.43 -5.58 9.46
C ALA A 121 10.76 -4.32 10.03
N MET A 122 9.46 -4.19 9.78
CA MET A 122 8.67 -3.04 10.20
C MET A 122 7.28 -3.46 10.67
N ARG A 123 6.63 -2.57 11.41
CA ARG A 123 5.24 -2.73 11.83
C ARG A 123 4.30 -2.15 10.77
N CYS A 124 3.13 -2.76 10.61
CA CYS A 124 2.03 -2.13 9.88
C CYS A 124 1.33 -1.09 10.75
N LEU A 125 1.22 0.15 10.25
CA LEU A 125 0.54 1.25 10.96
C LEU A 125 -0.91 1.42 10.52
N TRP A 126 -1.49 0.43 9.85
CA TRP A 126 -2.92 0.44 9.61
C TRP A 126 -3.66 0.32 10.95
N ARG A 127 -4.74 1.09 11.11
CA ARG A 127 -5.55 1.10 12.33
C ARG A 127 -5.86 -0.31 12.82
N ASP A 128 -5.60 -0.55 14.11
CA ASP A 128 -5.83 -1.82 14.80
C ASP A 128 -5.13 -3.04 14.20
N CYS A 129 -4.06 -2.85 13.41
CA CYS A 129 -3.31 -3.98 12.87
C CYS A 129 -2.44 -4.64 13.96
N PRO A 130 -2.67 -5.93 14.28
CA PRO A 130 -1.91 -6.60 15.33
C PRO A 130 -0.54 -7.10 14.87
N LYS A 131 -0.20 -7.00 13.58
CA LYS A 131 1.03 -7.61 13.03
C LYS A 131 2.28 -6.80 13.42
N PRO A 132 3.16 -7.33 14.28
CA PRO A 132 4.21 -6.53 14.90
C PRO A 132 5.43 -6.35 13.98
N HIS A 133 5.74 -7.33 13.13
CA HIS A 133 6.92 -7.33 12.27
C HIS A 133 6.62 -8.01 10.93
N MET A 134 6.98 -7.34 9.83
CA MET A 134 6.97 -7.89 8.48
C MET A 134 8.03 -7.20 7.62
N LYS A 135 8.43 -7.86 6.53
CA LYS A 135 9.37 -7.26 5.57
C LYS A 135 8.73 -6.03 4.93
N GLY A 136 9.47 -4.93 4.77
CA GLY A 136 8.97 -3.74 4.10
C GLY A 136 8.42 -4.02 2.69
N THR A 137 9.05 -4.91 1.93
CA THR A 137 8.54 -5.36 0.61
C THR A 137 7.17 -6.04 0.65
N SER A 138 6.71 -6.48 1.82
CA SER A 138 5.42 -7.14 2.01
C SER A 138 4.31 -6.22 2.53
N ILE A 139 4.64 -4.98 2.91
CA ILE A 139 3.68 -4.11 3.59
C ILE A 139 2.51 -3.72 2.70
N ALA A 140 2.75 -3.33 1.44
CA ALA A 140 1.68 -2.91 0.52
C ALA A 140 0.71 -4.07 0.28
N ARG A 141 1.25 -5.27 0.04
CA ARG A 141 0.46 -6.50 -0.06
C ARG A 141 -0.35 -6.79 1.20
N HIS A 142 0.23 -6.54 2.37
CA HIS A 142 -0.48 -6.71 3.62
C HIS A 142 -1.59 -5.66 3.80
N VAL A 143 -1.37 -4.40 3.43
CA VAL A 143 -2.39 -3.35 3.50
C VAL A 143 -3.61 -3.66 2.63
N VAL A 144 -3.40 -4.24 1.45
CA VAL A 144 -4.50 -4.73 0.58
C VAL A 144 -5.45 -5.68 1.34
N THR A 145 -4.95 -6.43 2.34
CA THR A 145 -5.81 -7.31 3.16
C THR A 145 -6.73 -6.57 4.11
N HIS A 146 -6.33 -5.38 4.58
CA HIS A 146 -7.20 -4.51 5.37
C HIS A 146 -8.27 -3.85 4.52
N ILE A 147 -7.90 -3.48 3.29
CA ILE A 147 -8.82 -2.89 2.31
C ILE A 147 -9.87 -3.91 1.85
N GLY A 148 -9.53 -5.20 1.85
CA GLY A 148 -10.44 -6.26 1.40
C GLY A 148 -10.60 -6.33 -0.12
N PHE A 149 -9.67 -5.74 -0.87
CA PHE A 149 -9.66 -5.83 -2.34
C PHE A 149 -9.48 -7.28 -2.78
N ARG A 150 -10.33 -7.73 -3.71
CA ARG A 150 -10.31 -9.09 -4.25
C ARG A 150 -10.46 -9.03 -5.77
N VAL A 151 -10.16 -10.14 -6.43
CA VAL A 151 -10.18 -10.25 -7.90
C VAL A 151 -10.93 -11.51 -8.28
N LYS A 152 -11.89 -11.42 -9.21
CA LYS A 152 -12.64 -12.56 -9.74
C LYS A 152 -12.34 -12.77 -11.20
N CYS A 153 -11.96 -13.98 -11.57
CA CYS A 153 -11.80 -14.33 -12.96
C CYS A 153 -13.17 -14.34 -13.66
N HIS A 154 -13.30 -13.65 -14.80
CA HIS A 154 -14.57 -13.66 -15.52
C HIS A 154 -14.87 -15.03 -16.19
N THR A 155 -13.86 -15.85 -16.45
CA THR A 155 -13.98 -17.16 -17.10
C THR A 155 -14.24 -18.27 -16.09
N CYS A 156 -13.26 -18.57 -15.22
CA CYS A 156 -13.37 -19.66 -14.26
C CYS A 156 -14.13 -19.28 -12.98
N LYS A 157 -14.52 -18.01 -12.82
CA LYS A 157 -15.27 -17.48 -11.66
C LYS A 157 -14.58 -17.61 -10.30
N HIS A 158 -13.36 -18.14 -10.25
CA HIS A 158 -12.56 -18.19 -9.02
C HIS A 158 -12.19 -16.80 -8.53
N GLU A 159 -12.19 -16.67 -7.21
CA GLU A 159 -11.86 -15.45 -6.49
C GLU A 159 -10.46 -15.58 -5.89
N PHE A 160 -9.66 -14.55 -6.12
CA PHE A 160 -8.28 -14.46 -5.68
C PHE A 160 -8.15 -13.23 -4.79
N ALA A 161 -7.27 -13.29 -3.81
CA ALA A 161 -6.96 -12.13 -3.00
C ALA A 161 -6.26 -11.01 -3.81
N ARG A 162 -5.61 -11.35 -4.93
CA ARG A 162 -4.77 -10.42 -5.70
C ARG A 162 -4.68 -10.80 -7.19
N VAL A 163 -4.35 -9.83 -8.03
CA VAL A 163 -4.17 -10.02 -9.49
C VAL A 163 -3.00 -10.97 -9.79
N ASP A 164 -1.87 -10.85 -9.10
CA ASP A 164 -0.70 -11.71 -9.32
C ASP A 164 -0.99 -13.18 -8.98
N ALA A 165 -1.79 -13.43 -7.95
CA ALA A 165 -2.25 -14.77 -7.59
C ALA A 165 -3.18 -15.35 -8.67
N CYS A 166 -4.10 -14.54 -9.19
CA CYS A 166 -4.96 -14.90 -10.31
C CYS A 166 -4.12 -15.30 -11.55
N ASN A 167 -3.17 -14.46 -11.94
CA ASN A 167 -2.32 -14.70 -13.11
C ASN A 167 -1.51 -16.00 -12.97
N ARG A 168 -0.87 -16.23 -11.82
CA ARG A 168 -0.12 -17.48 -11.57
C ARG A 168 -1.00 -18.72 -11.62
N ALA A 169 -2.21 -18.64 -11.08
CA ALA A 169 -3.16 -19.75 -11.12
C ALA A 169 -3.59 -20.06 -12.55
N HIS A 170 -3.88 -19.04 -13.35
CA HIS A 170 -4.30 -19.17 -14.74
C HIS A 170 -3.19 -19.72 -15.64
N SER A 171 -1.95 -19.28 -15.46
CA SER A 171 -0.80 -19.84 -16.18
C SER A 171 -0.62 -21.34 -15.94
N ARG A 172 -1.02 -21.83 -14.76
CA ARG A 172 -0.94 -23.26 -14.41
C ARG A 172 -2.14 -24.07 -14.90
N SER A 173 -3.33 -23.49 -14.89
CA SER A 173 -4.57 -24.18 -15.27
C SER A 173 -4.95 -24.04 -16.74
N GLY A 174 -4.25 -23.20 -17.50
CA GLY A 174 -4.59 -22.90 -18.90
C GLY A 174 -5.86 -22.05 -19.05
N CYS A 175 -6.28 -21.34 -17.99
CA CYS A 175 -7.46 -20.48 -18.03
C CYS A 175 -7.16 -19.20 -18.83
N PRO A 176 -7.89 -18.87 -19.91
CA PRO A 176 -7.67 -17.65 -20.69
C PRO A 176 -8.29 -16.40 -20.05
N GLY A 177 -8.96 -16.55 -18.90
CA GLY A 177 -9.66 -15.46 -18.26
C GLY A 177 -8.73 -14.45 -17.61
N VAL A 178 -9.18 -13.21 -17.54
CA VAL A 178 -8.53 -12.17 -16.75
C VAL A 178 -9.25 -11.95 -15.42
N GLY A 179 -8.47 -11.67 -14.39
CA GLY A 179 -8.99 -11.25 -13.11
C GLY A 179 -9.60 -9.85 -13.22
N ARG A 180 -10.86 -9.68 -12.78
CA ARG A 180 -11.50 -8.38 -12.63
C ARG A 180 -11.58 -8.00 -11.16
N PRO A 181 -11.32 -6.75 -10.79
CA PRO A 181 -11.56 -6.28 -9.42
C PRO A 181 -12.96 -6.66 -8.95
N MET A 182 -13.03 -7.18 -7.73
CA MET A 182 -14.27 -7.25 -6.97
C MET A 182 -14.26 -6.10 -5.99
N TYR A 183 -15.39 -5.43 -5.96
CA TYR A 183 -15.63 -4.29 -5.11
C TYR A 183 -16.50 -4.74 -3.95
N GLY A 184 -15.99 -4.60 -2.73
CA GLY A 184 -16.66 -5.01 -1.49
C GLY A 184 -17.31 -3.83 -0.76
N ASP A 185 -17.88 -4.12 0.41
CA ASP A 185 -18.69 -3.17 1.19
C ASP A 185 -17.91 -1.96 1.73
N LEU A 186 -16.57 -2.07 1.85
CA LEU A 186 -15.70 -0.97 2.30
C LEU A 186 -15.38 0.05 1.20
N GLN A 187 -15.82 -0.21 -0.03
CA GLN A 187 -15.56 0.66 -1.16
C GLN A 187 -16.49 1.89 -1.17
N ARG A 188 -15.94 3.00 -1.67
CA ARG A 188 -16.72 4.10 -2.24
C ARG A 188 -16.48 4.21 -3.74
N VAL A 189 -17.54 4.55 -4.47
CA VAL A 189 -17.49 4.89 -5.90
C VAL A 189 -17.62 6.40 -6.02
N LEU A 190 -16.60 7.05 -6.59
CA LEU A 190 -16.58 8.49 -6.85
C LEU A 190 -16.78 8.73 -8.35
N ASP A 191 -17.50 9.80 -8.70
CA ASP A 191 -17.57 10.27 -10.09
C ASP A 191 -16.33 11.13 -10.40
N ALA A 192 -15.44 10.61 -11.24
CA ALA A 192 -14.18 11.26 -11.58
C ALA A 192 -14.35 12.62 -12.28
N ARG A 193 -15.56 12.97 -12.74
CA ARG A 193 -15.86 14.28 -13.34
C ARG A 193 -16.16 15.35 -12.30
N LYS A 194 -16.51 14.97 -11.06
CA LYS A 194 -16.85 15.89 -9.98
C LYS A 194 -15.60 16.37 -9.24
N VAL A 195 -14.68 16.94 -10.00
CA VAL A 195 -13.43 17.46 -9.47
C VAL A 195 -13.62 18.90 -9.05
N ASP A 196 -13.32 19.22 -7.80
CA ASP A 196 -13.23 20.60 -7.37
C ASP A 196 -11.85 21.15 -7.76
N LEU A 197 -11.82 21.91 -8.86
CA LEU A 197 -10.60 22.54 -9.37
C LEU A 197 -10.21 23.80 -8.56
N SER A 198 -11.11 24.33 -7.72
CA SER A 198 -10.86 25.56 -6.95
C SER A 198 -9.85 25.36 -5.83
N LEU A 199 -9.68 24.12 -5.36
CA LEU A 199 -8.75 23.75 -4.29
C LEU A 199 -7.43 23.20 -4.81
N ARG A 200 -7.18 23.24 -6.13
CA ARG A 200 -5.86 22.89 -6.65
C ARG A 200 -4.83 23.85 -6.07
N PRO A 201 -3.79 23.38 -5.36
CA PRO A 201 -2.74 24.26 -4.90
C PRO A 201 -2.09 24.90 -6.13
N SER A 202 -2.33 26.21 -6.30
CA SER A 202 -1.73 27.01 -7.35
C SER A 202 -0.23 26.77 -7.30
N LYS A 203 0.33 26.12 -8.33
CA LYS A 203 1.77 26.06 -8.54
C LYS A 203 2.27 27.49 -8.49
N LYS A 204 2.91 27.86 -7.38
CA LYS A 204 3.52 29.18 -7.21
C LYS A 204 4.55 29.28 -8.33
N ARG A 205 4.20 30.02 -9.40
CA ARG A 205 5.16 30.37 -10.46
C ARG A 205 6.33 31.02 -9.73
N ARG A 206 7.48 30.34 -9.69
CA ARG A 206 8.74 31.02 -9.42
C ARG A 206 8.87 32.07 -10.51
N THR A 207 8.65 33.32 -10.15
CA THR A 207 9.27 34.44 -10.85
C THR A 207 10.76 34.30 -10.56
N ASP A 208 11.48 33.66 -11.47
CA ASP A 208 12.92 33.85 -11.57
C ASP A 208 13.13 35.29 -12.05
N ASP A 209 13.30 36.20 -11.08
CA ASP A 209 13.64 37.60 -11.30
C ASP A 209 14.82 37.98 -10.40
N CYS A 210 15.86 38.53 -11.05
CA CYS A 210 17.09 39.14 -10.55
C CYS A 210 18.14 38.23 -9.85
N ALA A 211 19.43 38.28 -10.20
CA ALA A 211 20.20 39.24 -10.99
C ALA A 211 21.48 38.59 -11.56
#